data_AF-A0A0Q5PTC2-F1
#
_entry.id   AF-A0A0Q5PTC2-F1
#
_cell.length_a   1.000
_cell.length_b   1.000
_cell.length_c   1.000
_cell.angle_alpha   90.00
_cell.angle_beta   90.00
_cell.angle_gamma   90.00
#
_symmetry.space_group_name_H-M   'P 1'
#
loop_
_entity.id
_entity.type
_entity.pdbx_description
1 polymer ?
#
loop_
_entity_poly.entity_id
_entity_poly.type
_entity_poly.pdbx_seq_one_letter_code
_entity_poly.pdbx_strand_id
1 'polypeptide(L)'
;MTYSAPVAAAVARLIQAHKQLEQALLDRCGTTEDGLAQPRWLLCLAQKAIEGIVLVADFTAVEIHGRAQGEIARIIKVVDGTLPRVPTSRDMTIDDAAPVLLPLIDEIKPLVVLVTSLDKYISPTGKLF
;
A
#
# COMPACT_ATOMS: atom_id res chain seq x y z
N MET A 1 18.69 9.80 -1.95
CA MET A 1 17.83 10.67 -2.76
C MET A 1 16.78 11.25 -1.83
N THR A 2 16.58 12.57 -1.84
CA THR A 2 15.58 13.24 -1.00
C THR A 2 14.33 13.45 -1.85
N TYR A 3 13.26 12.71 -1.57
CA TYR A 3 12.01 12.83 -2.30
C TYR A 3 11.23 14.06 -1.85
N SER A 4 10.36 14.57 -2.71
CA SER A 4 9.32 15.51 -2.30
C SER A 4 8.49 14.94 -1.15
N ALA A 5 8.01 15.82 -0.25
CA ALA A 5 7.23 15.43 0.92
C ALA A 5 6.06 14.46 0.61
N PRO A 6 5.22 14.67 -0.43
CA PRO A 6 4.10 13.76 -0.69
C PRO A 6 4.56 12.37 -1.18
N VAL A 7 5.60 12.29 -2.00
CA VAL A 7 6.17 10.99 -2.45
C VAL A 7 6.84 10.27 -1.30
N ALA A 8 7.65 10.98 -0.50
CA ALA A 8 8.28 10.43 0.71
C ALA A 8 7.25 9.85 1.68
N ALA A 9 6.14 10.57 1.88
CA ALA A 9 5.03 10.16 2.73
C ALA A 9 4.36 8.87 2.25
N ALA A 10 4.11 8.72 0.94
CA ALA A 10 3.55 7.50 0.36
C ALA A 10 4.53 6.32 0.46
N VAL A 11 5.79 6.54 0.07
CA VAL A 11 6.85 5.52 0.08
C VAL A 11 7.12 5.00 1.50
N ALA A 12 7.21 5.88 2.48
CA ALA A 12 7.44 5.48 3.87
C ALA A 12 6.34 4.55 4.39
N ARG A 13 5.08 4.85 4.05
CA ARG A 13 3.92 4.04 4.45
C ARG A 13 3.89 2.69 3.74
N LEU A 14 4.21 2.64 2.45
CA LEU A 14 4.33 1.39 1.70
C LEU A 14 5.44 0.49 2.27
N ILE A 15 6.60 1.05 2.59
CA ILE A 15 7.71 0.29 3.20
C ILE A 15 7.32 -0.22 4.58
N GLN A 16 6.63 0.59 5.39
CA GLN A 16 6.13 0.16 6.69
C GLN A 16 5.08 -0.95 6.54
N ALA A 17 4.12 -0.81 5.62
CA ALA A 17 3.10 -1.81 5.36
C ALA A 17 3.73 -3.15 4.93
N HIS A 18 4.72 -3.10 4.04
CA HIS A 18 5.48 -4.27 3.61
C HIS A 18 6.12 -5.01 4.78
N LYS A 19 6.87 -4.29 5.63
CA LYS A 19 7.52 -4.88 6.81
C LYS A 19 6.53 -5.48 7.79
N GLN A 20 5.41 -4.80 8.04
CA GLN A 20 4.38 -5.29 8.95
C GLN A 20 3.66 -6.52 8.39
N LEU A 21 3.41 -6.55 7.08
CA LEU A 21 2.83 -7.70 6.40
C LEU A 21 3.78 -8.90 6.42
N GLU A 22 5.07 -8.68 6.12
CA GLU A 22 6.13 -9.70 6.24
C GLU A 22 6.18 -10.26 7.67
N GLN A 23 6.17 -9.39 8.68
CA GLN A 23 6.22 -9.81 10.08
C GLN A 23 5.01 -10.66 10.46
N ALA A 24 3.79 -10.21 10.12
CA ALA A 24 2.58 -10.98 10.38
C ALA A 24 2.64 -12.38 9.77
N LEU A 25 3.12 -12.48 8.52
CA LEU A 25 3.25 -13.73 7.79
C LEU A 25 4.40 -14.63 8.26
N LEU A 26 5.43 -14.06 8.90
CA LEU A 26 6.50 -14.83 9.56
C LEU A 26 6.04 -15.39 10.90
N ASP A 27 5.33 -14.59 11.69
CA ASP A 27 4.85 -14.99 13.01
C ASP A 27 3.77 -16.08 12.92
N ARG A 28 2.98 -16.08 11.82
CA ARG A 28 1.92 -17.06 11.51
C ARG A 28 0.95 -17.32 12.67
N CYS A 29 0.79 -16.33 13.55
CA CYS A 29 0.01 -16.47 14.76
C CYS A 29 -1.09 -15.40 14.83
N GLY A 30 -2.14 -15.72 15.58
CA GLY A 30 -3.28 -14.82 15.77
C GLY A 30 -4.28 -14.81 14.61
N THR A 31 -5.24 -13.90 14.76
CA THR A 31 -6.31 -13.69 13.78
C THR A 31 -5.80 -12.82 12.63
N THR A 32 -6.42 -12.98 11.46
CA THR A 32 -6.22 -12.05 10.33
C THR A 32 -6.57 -10.62 10.70
N GLU A 33 -7.55 -10.39 11.56
CA GLU A 33 -7.94 -9.06 12.02
C GLU A 33 -6.80 -8.36 12.76
N ASP A 34 -6.20 -9.02 13.75
CA ASP A 34 -5.08 -8.46 14.52
C ASP A 34 -3.83 -8.30 13.66
N GLY A 35 -3.47 -9.32 12.89
CA GLY A 35 -2.23 -9.33 12.10
C GLY A 35 -2.25 -8.37 10.90
N LEU A 36 -3.44 -8.04 10.36
CA LEU A 36 -3.57 -7.20 9.17
C LEU A 36 -4.09 -5.79 9.46
N ALA A 37 -4.57 -5.48 10.66
CA ALA A 37 -5.08 -4.15 11.02
C ALA A 37 -4.05 -3.03 10.70
N GLN A 38 -2.81 -3.21 11.16
CA GLN A 38 -1.73 -2.23 10.95
C GLN A 38 -1.26 -2.16 9.48
N PRO A 39 -0.92 -3.28 8.80
CA PRO A 39 -0.61 -3.27 7.37
C PRO A 39 -1.70 -2.59 6.53
N ARG A 40 -2.97 -2.94 6.76
CA ARG A 40 -4.11 -2.37 6.06
C ARG A 40 -4.22 -0.87 6.26
N TRP A 41 -4.12 -0.40 7.51
CA TRP A 41 -4.17 1.02 7.81
C TRP A 41 -3.06 1.80 7.10
N LEU A 42 -1.84 1.27 7.08
CA LEU A 42 -0.71 1.86 6.37
C LEU A 42 -0.92 1.91 4.85
N LEU A 43 -1.47 0.84 4.26
CA LEU A 43 -1.82 0.81 2.83
C LEU A 43 -2.89 1.88 2.50
N CYS A 44 -3.94 2.01 3.30
CA CYS A 44 -4.96 3.05 3.11
C CYS A 44 -4.37 4.46 3.22
N LEU A 45 -3.44 4.68 4.15
CA LEU A 45 -2.75 5.96 4.26
C LEU A 45 -1.83 6.22 3.06
N ALA A 46 -1.14 5.20 2.55
CA ALA A 46 -0.33 5.31 1.34
C ALA A 46 -1.23 5.63 0.13
N GLN A 47 -2.40 5.02 0.02
CA GLN A 47 -3.35 5.30 -1.06
C GLN A 47 -3.79 6.76 -1.04
N LYS A 48 -4.22 7.26 0.13
CA LYS A 48 -4.57 8.68 0.30
C LYS A 48 -3.41 9.61 -0.06
N ALA A 49 -2.19 9.24 0.33
CA ALA A 49 -1.00 10.03 0.00
C ALA A 49 -0.77 10.07 -1.52
N ILE A 50 -0.92 8.94 -2.22
CA ILE A 50 -0.78 8.86 -3.69
C ILE A 50 -1.89 9.68 -4.36
N GLU A 51 -3.15 9.52 -3.96
CA GLU A 51 -4.29 10.28 -4.48
C GLU A 51 -4.12 11.79 -4.33
N GLY A 52 -3.51 12.24 -3.23
CA GLY A 52 -3.23 13.66 -2.98
C GLY A 52 -2.02 14.22 -3.72
N ILE A 53 -1.29 13.42 -4.51
CA ILE A 53 -0.13 13.93 -5.25
C ILE A 53 -0.59 14.83 -6.40
N VAL A 54 -0.14 16.09 -6.37
CA VAL A 54 -0.35 17.04 -7.46
C VAL A 54 0.81 16.96 -8.44
N LEU A 55 0.51 16.52 -9.65
CA LEU A 55 1.47 16.32 -10.73
C LEU A 55 1.38 17.44 -11.77
N VAL A 56 2.46 17.63 -12.53
CA VAL A 56 2.42 18.40 -13.77
C VAL A 56 1.48 17.70 -14.78
N ALA A 57 0.87 18.50 -15.66
CA ALA A 57 0.03 17.98 -16.73
C ALA A 57 0.88 17.28 -17.81
N ASP A 58 1.25 16.03 -17.54
CA ASP A 58 2.05 15.16 -18.41
C ASP A 58 1.37 13.79 -18.54
N PHE A 59 1.31 13.25 -19.76
CA PHE A 59 0.65 11.97 -20.03
C PHE A 59 1.28 10.81 -19.24
N THR A 60 2.61 10.78 -19.15
CA THR A 60 3.35 9.75 -18.43
C THR A 60 3.08 9.85 -16.92
N ALA A 61 2.98 11.07 -16.40
CA ALA A 61 2.65 11.29 -14.99
C ALA A 61 1.26 10.73 -14.65
N VAL A 62 0.27 10.98 -15.51
CA VAL A 62 -1.10 10.44 -15.36
C VAL A 62 -1.11 8.92 -15.41
N GLU A 63 -0.39 8.32 -16.36
CA GLU A 63 -0.32 6.86 -16.49
C GLU A 63 0.30 6.19 -15.25
N ILE A 64 1.46 6.70 -14.78
CA ILE A 64 2.15 6.16 -13.60
C ILE A 64 1.28 6.32 -12.35
N HIS A 65 0.63 7.48 -12.20
CA HIS A 65 -0.24 7.78 -11.06
C HIS A 65 -1.46 6.87 -11.03
N GLY A 66 -2.18 6.75 -12.14
CA GLY A 66 -3.33 5.85 -12.26
C GLY A 66 -2.94 4.39 -12.05
N ARG A 67 -1.77 3.96 -12.54
CA ARG A 67 -1.25 2.62 -12.26
C ARG A 67 -0.95 2.44 -10.78
N ALA A 68 -0.27 3.38 -10.12
CA ALA A 68 0.02 3.29 -8.69
C ALA A 68 -1.25 3.22 -7.83
N GLN A 69 -2.26 4.01 -8.16
CA GLN A 69 -3.58 3.97 -7.53
C GLN A 69 -4.28 2.62 -7.73
N GLY A 70 -4.25 2.09 -8.96
CA GLY A 70 -4.85 0.78 -9.27
C GLY A 70 -4.18 -0.36 -8.52
N GLU A 71 -2.84 -0.37 -8.48
CA GLU A 71 -2.05 -1.39 -7.79
C GLU A 71 -2.29 -1.36 -6.28
N ILE A 72 -2.26 -0.18 -5.64
CA ILE A 72 -2.48 -0.11 -4.20
C ILE A 72 -3.92 -0.47 -3.81
N ALA A 73 -4.92 -0.05 -4.61
CA ALA A 73 -6.31 -0.43 -4.40
C ALA A 73 -6.53 -1.94 -4.56
N ARG A 74 -5.82 -2.59 -5.51
CA ARG A 74 -5.83 -4.04 -5.67
C ARG A 74 -5.28 -4.74 -4.43
N ILE A 75 -4.11 -4.32 -3.92
CA ILE A 75 -3.50 -4.91 -2.73
C ILE A 75 -4.44 -4.77 -1.52
N ILE A 76 -5.01 -3.58 -1.29
CA ILE A 76 -5.97 -3.33 -0.20
C ILE A 76 -7.17 -4.27 -0.34
N LYS A 77 -7.72 -4.42 -1.55
CA LYS A 77 -8.86 -5.32 -1.79
C LYS A 77 -8.54 -6.78 -1.48
N VAL A 78 -7.33 -7.24 -1.76
CA VAL A 78 -6.91 -8.61 -1.42
C VAL A 78 -6.79 -8.76 0.10
N VAL A 79 -6.15 -7.80 0.78
CA VAL A 79 -6.08 -7.78 2.26
C VAL A 79 -7.48 -7.79 2.88
N ASP A 80 -8.38 -6.92 2.42
CA ASP A 80 -9.78 -6.87 2.89
C ASP A 80 -10.55 -8.16 2.57
N GLY A 81 -10.16 -8.88 1.52
CA GLY A 81 -10.71 -10.19 1.17
C GLY A 81 -10.33 -11.31 2.15
N THR A 82 -9.21 -11.14 2.87
CA THR A 82 -8.74 -12.10 3.89
C THR A 82 -9.26 -11.81 5.30
N LEU A 83 -9.92 -10.67 5.50
CA LEU A 83 -10.53 -10.30 6.77
C LEU A 83 -11.92 -10.95 6.94
N PRO A 84 -12.31 -11.31 8.18
CA PRO A 84 -13.66 -11.82 8.45
C PRO A 84 -14.72 -10.77 8.09
N ARG A 85 -15.68 -11.13 7.23
CA ARG A 85 -16.77 -10.21 6.82
C ARG A 85 -17.96 -10.21 7.78
N VAL A 86 -18.04 -11.21 8.67
CA VAL A 86 -19.12 -11.37 9.63
C VAL A 86 -18.51 -11.83 10.96
N PRO A 87 -18.88 -11.24 12.12
CA PRO A 87 -18.34 -11.61 13.44
C PRO A 87 -18.55 -13.08 13.85
N THR A 88 -19.36 -13.84 13.10
CA THR A 88 -19.67 -15.25 13.33
C THR A 88 -19.00 -16.22 12.36
N SER A 89 -18.27 -15.75 11.35
CA SER A 89 -17.47 -16.63 10.50
C SER A 89 -16.22 -17.07 11.27
N ARG A 90 -15.89 -18.39 11.22
CA ARG A 90 -14.65 -18.94 11.80
C ARG A 90 -13.49 -17.97 11.63
N ASP A 91 -12.80 -17.67 12.72
CA ASP A 91 -11.61 -16.83 12.73
C ASP A 91 -10.62 -17.39 11.71
N MET A 92 -10.46 -16.67 10.60
CA MET A 92 -9.45 -16.99 9.61
C MET A 92 -8.12 -16.61 10.23
N THR A 93 -7.23 -17.58 10.36
CA THR A 93 -5.90 -17.35 10.94
C THR A 93 -4.97 -16.77 9.88
N ILE A 94 -3.87 -16.15 10.32
CA ILE A 94 -2.84 -15.68 9.40
C ILE A 94 -2.25 -16.83 8.57
N ASP A 95 -2.13 -18.04 9.13
CA ASP A 95 -1.60 -19.20 8.40
C ASP A 95 -2.53 -19.60 7.25
N ASP A 96 -3.85 -19.54 7.45
CA ASP A 96 -4.86 -19.75 6.38
C ASP A 96 -4.78 -18.68 5.29
N ALA A 97 -4.46 -17.44 5.67
CA ALA A 97 -4.34 -16.30 4.76
C ALA A 97 -3.03 -16.23 3.98
N ALA A 98 -1.98 -16.88 4.51
CA ALA A 98 -0.62 -16.75 4.00
C ALA A 98 -0.48 -17.05 2.50
N PRO A 99 -1.11 -18.09 1.91
CA PRO A 99 -1.00 -18.36 0.48
C PRO A 99 -1.49 -17.21 -0.41
N VAL A 100 -2.46 -16.42 0.07
CA VAL A 100 -3.04 -15.28 -0.66
C VAL A 100 -2.20 -14.01 -0.45
N LEU A 101 -1.63 -13.83 0.75
CA LEU A 101 -0.91 -12.62 1.12
C LEU A 101 0.58 -12.64 0.73
N LEU A 102 1.21 -13.82 0.69
CA LEU A 102 2.62 -13.96 0.33
C LEU A 102 2.96 -13.33 -1.04
N PRO A 103 2.18 -13.53 -2.12
CA PRO A 103 2.43 -12.85 -3.40
C PRO A 103 2.43 -11.32 -3.28
N LEU A 104 1.61 -10.74 -2.39
CA LEU A 104 1.50 -9.29 -2.24
C LEU A 104 2.79 -8.66 -1.71
N ILE A 105 3.57 -9.40 -0.91
CA ILE A 105 4.87 -8.93 -0.39
C ILE A 105 5.77 -8.53 -1.56
N ASP A 106 5.84 -9.36 -2.59
CA ASP A 106 6.67 -9.14 -3.76
C ASP A 106 6.11 -8.05 -4.68
N GLU A 107 4.81 -7.76 -4.62
CA GLU A 107 4.16 -6.70 -5.39
C GLU A 107 4.36 -5.30 -4.78
N ILE A 108 4.55 -5.18 -3.46
CA ILE A 108 4.76 -3.87 -2.82
C ILE A 108 6.09 -3.23 -3.24
N LYS A 109 7.15 -4.03 -3.48
CA LYS A 109 8.47 -3.50 -3.91
C LYS A 109 8.40 -2.78 -5.27
N PRO A 110 7.85 -3.38 -6.35
CA PRO A 110 7.57 -2.68 -7.60
C PRO A 110 6.69 -1.45 -7.44
N LEU A 111 5.67 -1.49 -6.55
CA LEU A 111 4.81 -0.35 -6.28
C LEU A 111 5.59 0.82 -5.66
N VAL A 112 6.50 0.55 -4.72
CA VAL A 112 7.40 1.58 -4.15
C VAL A 112 8.23 2.25 -5.24
N VAL A 113 8.80 1.47 -6.17
CA VAL A 113 9.56 2.01 -7.31
C VAL A 113 8.67 2.88 -8.21
N LEU A 114 7.46 2.40 -8.50
CA LEU A 114 6.48 3.13 -9.32
C LEU A 114 6.12 4.48 -8.69
N VAL A 115 5.75 4.50 -7.40
CA VAL A 115 5.42 5.73 -6.67
C VAL A 115 6.63 6.66 -6.57
N THR A 116 7.83 6.12 -6.37
CA THR A 116 9.06 6.92 -6.35
C THR A 116 9.30 7.63 -7.69
N SER A 117 8.93 7.00 -8.80
CA SER A 117 9.09 7.59 -10.13
C SER A 117 8.19 8.80 -10.39
N LEU A 118 7.15 9.03 -9.57
CA LEU A 118 6.29 10.23 -9.63
C LEU A 118 7.01 11.50 -9.18
N ASP A 119 8.11 11.38 -8.43
CA ASP A 119 8.84 12.53 -7.88
C ASP A 119 9.32 13.50 -8.98
N LYS A 120 9.66 12.97 -10.16
CA LYS A 120 10.08 13.76 -11.32
C LYS A 120 8.96 14.59 -11.98
N TYR A 121 7.71 14.33 -11.60
CA TYR A 121 6.51 14.98 -12.14
C TYR A 121 5.77 15.81 -11.11
N ILE A 122 6.34 16.02 -9.92
CA ILE A 122 5.70 16.82 -8.88
C ILE A 122 5.55 18.26 -9.38
N SER A 123 4.32 18.76 -9.32
CA SER A 123 4.05 20.14 -9.71
C SER A 123 4.83 21.10 -8.79
N PRO A 124 5.49 22.13 -9.34
CA PRO A 124 6.10 23.20 -8.54
C PRO A 124 5.07 23.91 -7.63
N THR A 125 3.81 23.98 -8.08
CA THR A 125 2.67 24.52 -7.32
C THR A 125 1.99 23.47 -6.44
N GLY A 126 2.34 22.19 -6.57
CA GLY A 126 1.85 21.09 -5.74
C GLY A 126 2.39 21.09 -4.31
N LYS A 127 3.27 22.04 -3.96
CA LYS A 127 3.72 22.34 -2.58
C LYS A 127 2.76 23.26 -1.83
N LEU A 128 1.47 23.25 -2.15
CA LEU A 128 0.49 24.03 -1.41
C LEU A 128 0.09 23.26 -0.14
N PHE A 129 0.90 23.52 0.90
CA PHE A 129 0.68 23.36 2.35
C PHE A 129 0.53 21.93 2.90
#